data_AF-A0A558ATS7-F1
#
_entry.id   AF-A0A558ATS7-F1
#
_cell.length_a   1.000
_cell.length_b   1.000
_cell.length_c   1.000
_cell.angle_alpha   90.00
_cell.angle_beta   90.00
_cell.angle_gamma   90.00
#
_symmetry.space_group_name_H-M   'P 1'
#
loop_
_entity.id
_entity.type
_entity.pdbx_description
1 polymer ?
#
loop_
_entity_poly.entity_id
_entity_poly.type
_entity_poly.pdbx_seq_one_letter_code
_entity_poly.pdbx_strand_id
1 'polypeptide(L)'
;MITAISQNPWLMVLVIFIVNIVYVSFLTMRTISTLKGYRYTAAAFSILETFVYVIGLGLVLENLDQFQNVVAYALGFGAGILVGLKIEEKLALGYLVVNVITSQKDKDLPTNIRDLGYGVTHGYQYGRDGERTTMQILTPRKYERKLIDTIKELDEKAFIITHEPKNINGGFWTKGVKRKRLKNYQPENVEEVLEEISEAREMEDERNAEKEKV
;
A
#
# COMPACT_ATOMS: atom_id res chain seq x y z
N MET A 1 32.76 -5.34 -25.10
CA MET A 1 31.93 -4.44 -24.27
C MET A 1 32.49 -4.30 -22.87
N ILE A 2 32.73 -5.40 -22.14
CA ILE A 2 33.37 -5.39 -20.80
C ILE A 2 34.78 -4.78 -20.83
N THR A 3 35.56 -5.05 -21.89
CA THR A 3 36.90 -4.47 -22.11
C THR A 3 36.93 -2.96 -22.34
N ALA A 4 35.85 -2.35 -22.85
CA ALA A 4 35.76 -0.89 -23.03
C ALA A 4 35.47 -0.16 -21.71
N ILE A 5 34.80 -0.84 -20.77
CA ILE A 5 34.48 -0.31 -19.43
C ILE A 5 35.73 -0.32 -18.54
N SER A 6 36.59 -1.34 -18.68
CA SER A 6 37.85 -1.47 -17.94
C SER A 6 38.87 -0.36 -18.24
N GLN A 7 38.77 0.35 -19.37
CA GLN A 7 39.71 1.40 -19.75
C GLN A 7 39.47 2.74 -19.03
N ASN A 8 38.29 2.94 -18.42
CA ASN A 8 37.93 4.17 -17.72
C ASN A 8 37.54 3.88 -16.26
N PRO A 9 38.42 4.15 -15.28
CA PRO A 9 38.17 3.88 -13.87
C PRO A 9 36.87 4.49 -13.33
N TRP A 10 36.53 5.71 -13.76
CA TRP A 10 35.29 6.39 -13.37
C TRP A 10 34.03 5.70 -13.89
N LEU A 11 34.06 5.18 -15.11
CA LEU A 11 32.94 4.41 -15.69
C LEU A 11 32.75 3.10 -14.93
N MET A 12 33.85 2.47 -14.52
CA MET A 12 33.82 1.24 -13.74
C MET A 12 33.18 1.42 -12.37
N VAL A 13 33.58 2.47 -11.64
CA VAL A 13 32.98 2.87 -10.35
C VAL A 13 31.48 3.08 -10.50
N LEU A 14 31.04 3.78 -11.55
CA LEU A 14 29.63 4.07 -11.80
C LEU A 14 28.83 2.82 -12.15
N VAL A 15 29.40 1.90 -12.93
CA VAL A 15 28.77 0.61 -13.24
C VAL A 15 28.61 -0.24 -11.98
N ILE A 16 29.65 -0.33 -11.14
CA ILE A 16 29.59 -1.06 -9.86
C ILE A 16 28.48 -0.47 -8.98
N PHE A 17 28.41 0.85 -8.87
CA PHE A 17 27.38 1.55 -8.12
C PHE A 17 25.97 1.21 -8.60
N ILE A 18 25.71 1.29 -9.91
CA ILE A 18 24.38 1.01 -10.49
C ILE A 18 24.00 -0.46 -10.35
N VAL A 19 24.91 -1.38 -10.67
CA VAL A 19 24.64 -2.82 -10.54
C VAL A 19 24.32 -3.17 -9.09
N ASN A 20 25.02 -2.56 -8.13
CA ASN A 20 24.76 -2.80 -6.72
C ASN A 20 23.41 -2.22 -6.25
N ILE A 21 23.01 -1.04 -6.75
CA ILE A 21 21.67 -0.51 -6.50
C ILE A 21 20.60 -1.49 -6.97
N VAL A 22 20.76 -2.04 -8.17
CA VAL A 22 19.81 -3.00 -8.74
C VAL A 22 19.78 -4.29 -7.91
N TYR A 23 20.95 -4.84 -7.58
CA TYR A 23 21.07 -6.03 -6.72
C TYR A 23 20.34 -5.83 -5.38
N VAL A 24 20.66 -4.74 -4.67
CA VAL A 24 20.10 -4.50 -3.33
C VAL A 24 18.63 -4.13 -3.38
N SER A 25 18.17 -3.50 -4.46
CA SER A 25 16.73 -3.28 -4.69
C SER A 25 15.99 -4.62 -4.78
N PHE A 26 16.50 -5.58 -5.57
CA PHE A 26 15.90 -6.92 -5.66
C PHE A 26 15.97 -7.71 -4.35
N LEU A 27 17.11 -7.62 -3.63
CA LEU A 27 17.29 -8.21 -2.30
C LEU A 27 16.25 -7.67 -1.31
N THR A 28 16.01 -6.36 -1.32
CA THR A 28 15.02 -5.69 -0.46
C THR A 28 13.61 -6.16 -0.82
N MET A 29 13.27 -6.19 -2.11
CA MET A 29 11.98 -6.66 -2.61
C MET A 29 11.70 -8.12 -2.21
N ARG A 30 12.68 -9.02 -2.36
CA ARG A 30 12.60 -10.41 -1.90
C ARG A 30 12.32 -10.49 -0.40
N THR A 31 13.04 -9.70 0.39
CA THR A 31 12.92 -9.69 1.85
C THR A 31 11.53 -9.25 2.27
N ILE A 32 11.01 -8.16 1.71
CA ILE A 32 9.66 -7.68 2.02
C ILE A 32 8.60 -8.68 1.55
N SER A 33 8.73 -9.25 0.34
CA SER A 33 7.81 -10.29 -0.14
C SER A 33 7.78 -11.52 0.78
N THR A 34 8.92 -11.92 1.34
CA THR A 34 9.01 -13.03 2.30
C THR A 34 8.30 -12.69 3.61
N LEU A 35 8.56 -11.50 4.17
CA LEU A 35 7.92 -11.04 5.40
C LEU A 35 6.40 -10.91 5.26
N LYS A 36 5.92 -10.51 4.08
CA LYS A 36 4.50 -10.39 3.73
C LYS A 36 3.85 -11.71 3.32
N GLY A 37 4.59 -12.82 3.29
CA GLY A 37 4.05 -14.15 2.97
C GLY A 37 3.80 -14.41 1.48
N TYR A 38 4.24 -13.54 0.56
CA TYR A 38 4.10 -13.72 -0.89
C TYR A 38 5.16 -14.69 -1.45
N ARG A 39 5.04 -15.96 -1.09
CA ARG A 39 6.04 -17.03 -1.35
C ARG A 39 6.52 -17.11 -2.80
N TYR A 40 5.60 -17.11 -3.77
CA TYR A 40 5.96 -17.21 -5.19
C TYR A 40 6.66 -15.95 -5.73
N THR A 41 6.22 -14.77 -5.31
CA THR A 41 6.89 -13.52 -5.72
C THR A 41 8.28 -13.40 -5.11
N ALA A 42 8.45 -13.84 -3.86
CA ALA A 42 9.75 -13.87 -3.20
C ALA A 42 10.72 -14.82 -3.94
N ALA A 43 10.25 -16.00 -4.35
CA ALA A 43 11.06 -16.94 -5.13
C ALA A 43 11.48 -16.34 -6.49
N ALA A 44 10.57 -15.68 -7.20
CA ALA A 44 10.89 -15.03 -8.48
C ALA A 44 11.94 -13.92 -8.31
N PHE A 45 11.79 -13.06 -7.30
CA PHE A 45 12.79 -12.03 -7.00
C PHE A 45 14.13 -12.63 -6.58
N SER A 46 14.14 -13.73 -5.83
CA SER A 46 15.38 -14.42 -5.44
C SER A 46 16.15 -14.97 -6.65
N ILE A 47 15.45 -15.47 -7.67
CA ILE A 47 16.10 -15.95 -8.90
C ILE A 47 16.74 -14.78 -9.65
N LEU A 48 16.00 -13.70 -9.86
CA LEU A 48 16.50 -12.49 -10.54
C LEU A 48 17.67 -11.86 -9.78
N GLU A 49 17.55 -11.74 -8.46
CA GLU A 49 18.61 -11.25 -7.57
C GLU A 49 19.88 -12.08 -7.73
N THR A 50 19.76 -13.41 -7.77
CA THR A 50 20.93 -14.30 -7.89
C THR A 50 21.69 -14.07 -9.20
N PHE A 51 20.99 -13.84 -10.32
CA PHE A 51 21.66 -13.50 -11.59
C PHE A 51 22.44 -12.18 -11.48
N VAL A 52 21.83 -11.14 -10.91
CA VAL A 52 22.50 -9.85 -10.73
C VAL A 52 23.66 -9.98 -9.75
N TYR A 53 23.51 -10.78 -8.69
CA TYR A 53 24.54 -11.02 -7.69
C TYR A 53 25.77 -11.68 -8.31
N VAL A 54 25.61 -12.75 -9.09
CA VAL A 54 26.75 -13.44 -9.73
C VAL A 54 27.51 -12.50 -10.66
N ILE A 55 26.80 -11.70 -11.45
CA ILE A 55 27.43 -10.72 -12.36
C ILE A 55 28.11 -9.60 -11.57
N GLY A 56 27.43 -9.03 -10.58
CA GLY A 56 27.94 -7.91 -9.77
C GLY A 56 29.11 -8.28 -8.88
N LEU A 57 29.07 -9.47 -8.26
CA LEU A 57 30.16 -9.97 -7.42
C LEU A 57 31.44 -10.16 -8.26
N GLY A 58 31.33 -10.71 -9.47
CA GLY A 58 32.46 -10.85 -10.38
C GLY A 58 33.14 -9.51 -10.66
N LEU A 59 32.35 -8.47 -10.97
CA LEU A 59 32.86 -7.12 -11.24
C LEU A 59 33.58 -6.49 -10.04
N VAL A 60 33.06 -6.70 -8.82
CA VAL A 60 33.66 -6.13 -7.61
C VAL A 60 34.95 -6.85 -7.25
N LEU A 61 34.95 -8.19 -7.29
CA LEU A 61 36.11 -9.01 -6.93
C LEU A 61 37.30 -8.78 -7.86
N GLU A 62 37.05 -8.58 -9.15
CA GLU A 62 38.11 -8.28 -10.13
C GLU A 62 38.76 -6.90 -9.90
N ASN A 63 38.15 -6.01 -9.10
CA ASN A 63 38.59 -4.62 -8.96
C ASN A 63 38.73 -4.17 -7.50
N LEU A 64 39.02 -5.13 -6.61
CA LEU A 64 39.24 -4.89 -5.17
C LEU A 64 40.49 -4.05 -4.87
N ASP A 65 41.45 -4.02 -5.79
CA ASP A 65 42.71 -3.29 -5.60
C ASP A 65 42.52 -1.77 -5.48
N GLN A 66 41.33 -1.25 -5.84
CA GLN A 66 40.99 0.16 -5.73
C GLN A 66 39.94 0.41 -4.64
N PHE A 67 40.33 1.14 -3.59
CA PHE A 67 39.45 1.53 -2.49
C PHE A 67 38.17 2.25 -2.95
N GLN A 68 38.25 3.01 -4.06
CA GLN A 68 37.12 3.73 -4.65
C GLN A 68 35.96 2.80 -5.03
N ASN A 69 36.25 1.59 -5.52
CA ASN A 69 35.23 0.62 -5.90
C ASN A 69 34.50 0.06 -4.67
N VAL A 70 35.21 -0.12 -3.57
CA VAL A 70 34.63 -0.56 -2.28
C VAL A 70 33.70 0.50 -1.72
N VAL A 71 34.09 1.78 -1.78
CA VAL A 71 33.24 2.91 -1.36
C VAL A 71 31.98 2.99 -2.23
N ALA A 72 32.13 2.89 -3.55
CA ALA A 72 31.00 2.89 -4.47
C ALA A 72 30.06 1.69 -4.24
N TYR A 73 30.61 0.52 -3.90
CA TYR A 73 29.82 -0.63 -3.47
C TYR A 73 29.01 -0.31 -2.22
N ALA A 74 29.63 0.21 -1.16
CA ALA A 74 28.94 0.55 0.10
C ALA A 74 27.83 1.61 -0.11
N LEU A 75 28.12 2.67 -0.89
CA LEU A 75 27.14 3.70 -1.22
C LEU A 75 26.00 3.15 -2.10
N GLY A 76 26.33 2.31 -3.07
CA GLY A 76 25.35 1.64 -3.93
C GLY A 76 24.42 0.74 -3.12
N PHE A 77 24.94 0.09 -2.08
CA PHE A 77 24.14 -0.74 -1.18
C PHE A 77 23.11 0.11 -0.42
N GLY A 78 23.54 1.19 0.23
CA GLY A 78 22.64 2.10 0.94
C GLY A 78 21.59 2.73 0.03
N ALA A 79 22.00 3.21 -1.15
CA ALA A 79 21.10 3.76 -2.15
C ALA A 79 20.10 2.70 -2.66
N GLY A 80 20.55 1.46 -2.87
CA GLY A 80 19.71 0.36 -3.29
C GLY A 80 18.61 0.01 -2.29
N ILE A 81 18.86 0.11 -0.98
CA ILE A 81 17.81 -0.07 0.05
C ILE A 81 16.72 1.00 -0.11
N LEU A 82 17.13 2.28 -0.23
CA LEU A 82 16.17 3.38 -0.39
C LEU A 82 15.34 3.24 -1.67
N VAL A 83 15.96 2.81 -2.77
CA VAL A 83 15.26 2.54 -4.03
C VAL A 83 14.32 1.35 -3.88
N GLY A 84 14.77 0.24 -3.28
CA GLY A 84 13.95 -0.95 -3.03
C GLY A 84 12.72 -0.63 -2.18
N LEU A 85 12.87 0.16 -1.12
CA LEU A 85 11.76 0.63 -0.29
C LEU A 85 10.77 1.50 -1.09
N LYS A 86 11.26 2.46 -1.88
CA LYS A 86 10.38 3.28 -2.74
C LYS A 86 9.61 2.46 -3.79
N ILE A 87 10.25 1.44 -4.36
CA ILE A 87 9.59 0.54 -5.31
C ILE A 87 8.47 -0.22 -4.60
N GLU A 88 8.72 -0.72 -3.39
CA GLU A 88 7.74 -1.44 -2.60
C GLU A 88 6.56 -0.55 -2.20
N GLU A 89 6.82 0.67 -1.71
CA GLU A 89 5.80 1.67 -1.40
C GLU A 89 4.88 1.91 -2.61
N LYS A 90 5.47 2.01 -3.81
CA LYS A 90 4.72 2.24 -5.05
C LYS A 90 3.89 1.02 -5.48
N LEU A 91 4.36 -0.19 -5.20
CA LEU A 91 3.60 -1.42 -5.45
C LEU A 91 2.43 -1.57 -4.47
N ALA A 92 2.51 -0.94 -3.29
CA ALA A 92 1.46 -0.86 -2.28
C ALA A 92 0.80 -2.23 -2.02
N LEU A 93 1.65 -3.25 -1.86
CA LEU A 93 1.22 -4.64 -1.75
C LEU A 93 0.57 -4.90 -0.40
N GLY A 94 -0.65 -5.45 -0.44
CA GLY A 94 -1.37 -5.95 0.73
C GLY A 94 -2.65 -5.19 1.05
N TYR A 95 -3.22 -5.56 2.18
CA TYR A 95 -4.37 -4.92 2.81
C TYR A 95 -3.97 -4.43 4.20
N LEU A 96 -4.68 -3.44 4.69
CA LEU A 96 -4.55 -2.93 6.04
C LEU A 96 -5.93 -2.75 6.67
N VAL A 97 -5.95 -2.88 7.98
CA VAL A 97 -7.14 -2.65 8.80
C VAL A 97 -6.97 -1.29 9.46
N VAL A 98 -7.89 -0.38 9.17
CA VAL A 98 -7.97 0.93 9.81
C VAL A 98 -9.06 0.87 10.88
N ASN A 99 -8.66 1.06 12.13
CA ASN A 99 -9.55 1.27 13.25
C ASN A 99 -9.83 2.77 13.36
N VAL A 100 -11.10 3.15 13.29
CA VAL A 100 -11.53 4.54 13.45
C VAL A 100 -12.53 4.66 14.57
N ILE A 101 -12.30 5.61 15.46
CA ILE A 101 -13.21 5.98 16.55
C ILE A 101 -13.72 7.38 16.21
N THR A 102 -15.03 7.48 15.93
CA THR A 102 -15.65 8.78 15.60
C THR A 102 -15.89 9.59 16.87
N SER A 103 -15.71 10.90 16.74
CA SER A 103 -16.03 11.87 17.77
C SER A 103 -17.47 12.38 17.67
N GLN A 104 -18.16 12.11 16.56
CA GLN A 104 -19.53 12.57 16.29
C GLN A 104 -20.54 11.44 16.44
N LYS A 105 -21.59 11.67 17.24
CA LYS A 105 -22.67 10.68 17.46
C LYS A 105 -23.74 10.67 16.35
N ASP A 106 -23.94 11.80 15.67
CA ASP A 106 -25.12 12.00 14.80
C ASP A 106 -24.87 11.78 13.30
N LYS A 107 -23.64 11.46 12.89
CA LYS A 107 -23.33 11.12 11.48
C LYS A 107 -23.29 9.60 11.29
N ASP A 108 -24.01 9.09 10.30
CA ASP A 108 -23.91 7.68 9.86
C ASP A 108 -22.65 7.43 9.00
N LEU A 109 -21.51 7.76 9.59
CA LEU A 109 -20.19 7.55 9.00
C LEU A 109 -19.97 6.08 8.56
N PRO A 110 -20.43 5.05 9.30
CA PRO A 110 -20.33 3.67 8.83
C PRO A 110 -21.03 3.38 7.50
N THR A 111 -22.21 3.95 7.25
CA THR A 111 -22.93 3.76 5.98
C THR A 111 -22.23 4.50 4.84
N ASN A 112 -21.83 5.75 5.06
CA ASN A 112 -21.09 6.54 4.07
C ASN A 112 -19.84 5.81 3.56
N ILE A 113 -19.02 5.28 4.47
CA ILE A 113 -17.79 4.57 4.09
C ILE A 113 -18.10 3.24 3.35
N ARG A 114 -19.22 2.57 3.64
CA ARG A 114 -19.65 1.38 2.88
C ARG A 114 -20.08 1.72 1.46
N ASP A 115 -20.77 2.83 1.28
CA ASP A 115 -21.26 3.26 -0.03
C ASP A 115 -20.12 3.60 -0.99
N LEU A 116 -19.05 4.17 -0.46
CA LEU A 116 -17.77 4.35 -1.15
C LEU A 116 -17.09 3.03 -1.57
N GLY A 117 -17.55 1.90 -1.03
CA GLY A 117 -17.14 0.55 -1.42
C GLY A 117 -16.08 -0.08 -0.52
N TYR A 118 -15.87 0.48 0.68
CA TYR A 118 -15.03 -0.13 1.71
C TYR A 118 -15.79 -1.18 2.52
N GLY A 119 -15.07 -2.20 3.01
CA GLY A 119 -15.63 -3.17 3.94
C GLY A 119 -15.55 -2.62 5.37
N VAL A 120 -16.70 -2.29 5.96
CA VAL A 120 -16.78 -1.68 7.30
C VAL A 120 -17.57 -2.58 8.26
N THR A 121 -16.91 -2.94 9.36
CA THR A 121 -17.55 -3.48 10.57
C THR A 121 -17.60 -2.35 11.58
N HIS A 122 -18.76 -2.04 12.16
CA HIS A 122 -18.87 -1.01 13.21
C HIS A 122 -19.52 -1.57 14.47
N GLY A 123 -19.30 -0.90 15.59
CA GLY A 123 -19.94 -1.18 16.87
C GLY A 123 -19.76 -0.03 17.85
N TYR A 124 -20.54 -0.02 18.92
CA TYR A 124 -20.49 1.03 19.95
C TYR A 124 -19.52 0.64 21.06
N GLN A 125 -18.67 1.57 21.47
CA GLN A 125 -17.74 1.41 22.61
C GLN A 125 -17.87 2.60 23.55
N TYR A 126 -17.57 2.38 24.83
CA TYR A 126 -17.66 3.41 25.86
C TYR A 126 -16.25 3.90 26.20
N GLY A 127 -16.00 5.19 25.98
CA GLY A 127 -14.82 5.88 26.44
C GLY A 127 -15.09 6.67 27.73
N ARG A 128 -14.08 7.41 28.19
CA ARG A 128 -14.20 8.32 29.34
C ARG A 128 -15.32 9.34 29.16
N ASP A 129 -15.44 9.87 27.95
CA ASP A 129 -16.37 10.96 27.63
C ASP A 129 -17.71 10.45 27.07
N GLY A 130 -18.00 9.14 27.25
CA GLY A 130 -19.25 8.50 26.84
C GLY A 130 -19.12 7.52 25.67
N GLU A 131 -20.28 7.13 25.14
CA GLU A 131 -20.38 6.21 24.01
C GLU A 131 -19.84 6.84 22.71
N ARG A 132 -19.02 6.06 21.99
CA ARG A 132 -18.41 6.39 20.71
C ARG A 132 -18.65 5.25 19.74
N THR A 133 -18.93 5.57 18.48
CA THR A 133 -18.96 4.57 17.42
C THR A 133 -17.54 4.26 16.99
N THR A 134 -17.23 2.97 16.91
CA THR A 134 -15.94 2.45 16.48
C THR A 134 -16.14 1.63 15.22
N MET A 135 -15.20 1.71 14.29
CA MET A 135 -15.28 1.01 13.04
C MET A 135 -13.94 0.42 12.63
N GLN A 136 -14.00 -0.80 12.11
CA GLN A 136 -12.92 -1.53 11.49
C GLN A 136 -13.13 -1.53 9.99
N ILE A 137 -12.21 -0.89 9.28
CA ILE A 137 -12.27 -0.71 7.84
C ILE A 137 -11.12 -1.48 7.21
N LEU A 138 -11.44 -2.43 6.34
CA LEU A 138 -10.43 -3.11 5.53
C LEU A 138 -10.24 -2.35 4.21
N THR A 139 -9.02 -1.92 3.93
CA THR A 139 -8.67 -1.23 2.69
C THR A 139 -7.39 -1.78 2.08
N PRO A 140 -7.25 -1.81 0.74
CA PRO A 140 -5.97 -2.05 0.09
C PRO A 140 -4.96 -0.96 0.49
N ARG A 141 -3.68 -1.32 0.67
CA ARG A 141 -2.65 -0.37 1.11
C ARG A 141 -2.52 0.87 0.23
N LYS A 142 -2.76 0.71 -1.06
CA LYS A 142 -2.79 1.81 -2.03
C LYS A 142 -3.82 2.91 -1.70
N TYR A 143 -4.91 2.58 -1.02
CA TYR A 143 -6.00 3.50 -0.70
C TYR A 143 -6.00 3.93 0.77
N GLU A 144 -4.92 3.66 1.52
CA GLU A 144 -4.80 4.08 2.92
C GLU A 144 -4.98 5.58 3.08
N ARG A 145 -4.11 6.35 2.43
CA ARG A 145 -4.08 7.79 2.54
C ARG A 145 -5.40 8.41 2.12
N LYS A 146 -5.97 7.90 1.02
CA LYS A 146 -7.29 8.30 0.54
C LYS A 146 -8.38 8.06 1.58
N LEU A 147 -8.41 6.90 2.23
CA LEU A 147 -9.38 6.60 3.28
C LEU A 147 -9.19 7.54 4.49
N ILE A 148 -7.95 7.77 4.92
CA ILE A 148 -7.65 8.67 6.04
C ILE A 148 -8.12 10.10 5.73
N ASP A 149 -7.84 10.59 4.53
CA ASP A 149 -8.24 11.94 4.11
C ASP A 149 -9.77 12.05 4.05
N THR A 150 -10.46 11.05 3.46
CA THR A 150 -11.93 10.99 3.44
C THR A 150 -12.54 10.98 4.85
N ILE A 151 -11.95 10.25 5.79
CA ILE A 151 -12.46 10.20 7.17
C ILE A 151 -12.27 11.54 7.87
N LYS A 152 -11.15 12.24 7.62
CA LYS A 152 -10.90 13.57 8.20
C LYS A 152 -11.83 14.65 7.66
N GLU A 153 -12.24 14.56 6.40
CA GLU A 153 -13.25 15.48 5.84
C GLU A 153 -14.62 15.26 6.49
N LEU A 154 -15.00 14.00 6.71
CA LEU A 154 -16.29 13.66 7.31
C LEU A 154 -16.31 13.92 8.84
N ASP A 155 -15.20 13.62 9.52
CA ASP A 155 -14.98 13.88 10.95
C ASP A 155 -13.51 14.24 11.24
N GLU A 156 -13.23 15.53 11.35
CA GLU A 156 -11.88 16.08 11.64
C GLU A 156 -11.30 15.58 12.97
N LYS A 157 -12.16 15.25 13.95
CA LYS A 157 -11.77 14.79 15.29
C LYS A 157 -11.75 13.27 15.42
N ALA A 158 -11.83 12.53 14.31
CA ALA A 158 -11.77 11.08 14.33
C ALA A 158 -10.39 10.60 14.77
N PHE A 159 -10.36 9.60 15.64
CA PHE A 159 -9.12 8.95 16.05
C PHE A 159 -8.89 7.70 15.18
N ILE A 160 -7.73 7.63 14.53
CA ILE A 160 -7.44 6.64 13.48
C ILE A 160 -6.17 5.87 13.85
N ILE A 161 -6.25 4.53 13.82
CA ILE A 161 -5.10 3.62 13.96
C ILE A 161 -5.09 2.64 12.80
N THR A 162 -3.92 2.49 12.16
CA THR A 162 -3.71 1.49 11.11
C THR A 162 -2.96 0.26 11.63
N HIS A 163 -3.41 -0.94 11.26
CA HIS A 163 -2.72 -2.21 11.51
C HIS A 163 -2.53 -3.01 10.23
N GLU A 164 -1.38 -3.68 10.11
CA GLU A 164 -1.11 -4.61 9.01
C GLU A 164 -1.46 -6.05 9.39
N PRO A 165 -2.52 -6.65 8.81
CA PRO A 165 -2.83 -8.06 9.03
C PRO A 165 -1.79 -8.95 8.34
N LYS A 166 -1.21 -9.90 9.07
CA LYS A 166 -0.28 -10.88 8.49
C LYS A 166 -0.97 -11.97 7.67
N ASN A 167 -2.15 -12.41 8.08
CA ASN A 167 -2.96 -13.41 7.38
C ASN A 167 -4.44 -13.01 7.45
N ILE A 168 -5.15 -13.16 6.33
CA ILE A 168 -6.59 -12.93 6.24
C ILE A 168 -7.24 -14.23 5.77
N ASN A 169 -8.07 -14.83 6.63
CA ASN A 169 -8.79 -16.06 6.34
C ASN A 169 -10.31 -15.81 6.43
N GLY A 170 -11.04 -16.03 5.34
CA GLY A 170 -12.51 -15.94 5.31
C GLY A 170 -13.09 -14.51 5.29
N GLY A 171 -14.43 -14.43 5.42
CA GLY A 171 -15.21 -13.19 5.52
C GLY A 171 -15.62 -12.55 4.19
N PHE A 172 -16.68 -11.72 4.25
CA PHE A 172 -17.12 -10.83 3.15
C PHE A 172 -15.98 -9.93 2.62
N TRP A 173 -14.91 -9.81 3.40
CA TRP A 173 -13.63 -9.17 3.06
C TRP A 173 -12.91 -9.71 1.82
N THR A 174 -13.14 -10.96 1.41
CA THR A 174 -12.54 -11.51 0.18
C THR A 174 -13.32 -11.18 -1.11
N LYS A 175 -14.60 -10.78 -0.98
CA LYS A 175 -15.50 -10.46 -2.11
C LYS A 175 -15.97 -9.00 -2.17
N GLY A 176 -15.83 -8.25 -1.07
CA GLY A 176 -16.59 -7.02 -0.83
C GLY A 176 -15.91 -5.67 -1.12
N VAL A 177 -14.59 -5.61 -1.35
CA VAL A 177 -13.95 -4.32 -1.68
C VAL A 177 -14.14 -4.03 -3.17
N LYS A 178 -15.10 -3.15 -3.49
CA LYS A 178 -15.38 -2.72 -4.87
C LYS A 178 -14.29 -1.76 -5.35
N ARG A 179 -13.12 -2.31 -5.73
CA ARG A 179 -11.93 -1.53 -6.19
C ARG A 179 -12.24 -0.48 -7.27
N LYS A 180 -13.27 -0.71 -8.09
CA LYS A 180 -13.73 0.25 -9.10
C LYS A 180 -14.34 1.51 -8.47
N ARG A 181 -15.18 1.37 -7.43
CA ARG A 181 -15.73 2.51 -6.68
C ARG A 181 -14.64 3.29 -5.96
N LEU A 182 -13.70 2.59 -5.32
CA LEU A 182 -12.54 3.20 -4.66
C LEU A 182 -11.67 4.04 -5.60
N LYS A 183 -11.67 3.75 -6.91
CA LYS A 183 -10.90 4.53 -7.88
C LYS A 183 -11.61 5.82 -8.29
N ASN A 184 -12.94 5.84 -8.27
CA ASN A 184 -13.73 6.83 -9.02
C ASN A 184 -14.09 8.09 -8.23
N TYR A 185 -14.04 8.08 -6.90
CA TYR A 185 -14.32 9.26 -6.08
C TYR A 185 -13.03 10.00 -5.70
N GLN A 186 -13.10 11.23 -5.21
CA GLN A 186 -11.97 11.93 -4.55
C GLN A 186 -12.42 12.38 -3.16
N PRO A 187 -11.52 12.46 -2.16
CA PRO A 187 -11.88 12.91 -0.81
C PRO A 187 -12.63 14.26 -0.86
N GLU A 188 -12.07 15.24 -1.58
CA GLU A 188 -12.59 16.61 -1.67
C GLU A 188 -14.07 16.72 -2.12
N ASN A 189 -14.57 15.72 -2.85
CA ASN A 189 -15.94 15.68 -3.36
C ASN A 189 -16.78 14.57 -2.68
N VAL A 190 -16.35 14.06 -1.52
CA VAL A 190 -17.01 12.92 -0.89
C VAL A 190 -18.45 13.22 -0.52
N GLU A 191 -18.75 14.43 -0.04
CA GLU A 191 -20.10 14.83 0.34
C GLU A 191 -21.05 14.81 -0.87
N GLU A 192 -20.65 15.42 -1.99
CA GLU A 192 -21.40 15.42 -3.26
C GLU A 192 -21.65 13.99 -3.77
N VAL A 193 -20.62 13.13 -3.72
CA VAL A 193 -20.74 11.72 -4.15
C VAL A 193 -21.70 10.93 -3.23
N LEU A 194 -21.71 11.23 -1.93
CA LEU A 194 -22.61 10.57 -0.99
C LEU A 194 -24.06 11.04 -1.20
N GLU A 195 -24.27 12.32 -1.46
CA GLU A 195 -25.57 12.89 -1.80
C GLU A 195 -26.16 12.22 -3.05
N GLU A 196 -25.40 12.14 -4.14
CA GLU A 196 -25.82 11.44 -5.37
C GLU A 196 -26.21 9.97 -5.11
N ILE A 197 -25.46 9.28 -4.25
CA ILE A 197 -25.73 7.88 -3.90
C ILE A 197 -27.00 7.77 -3.05
N SER A 198 -27.22 8.68 -2.09
CA SER A 198 -28.44 8.70 -1.28
C SER A 198 -29.68 8.96 -2.14
N GLU A 199 -29.63 9.94 -3.03
CA GLU A 199 -30.74 10.27 -3.93
C GLU A 199 -31.06 9.10 -4.87
N ALA A 200 -30.04 8.46 -5.45
CA ALA A 200 -30.22 7.29 -6.30
C ALA A 200 -30.87 6.12 -5.54
N ARG A 201 -30.55 5.96 -4.26
CA ARG A 201 -31.10 4.91 -3.39
C ARG A 201 -32.56 5.20 -3.04
N GLU A 202 -32.88 6.43 -2.69
CA GLU A 202 -34.26 6.86 -2.41
C GLU A 202 -35.16 6.67 -3.65
N MET A 203 -34.71 7.10 -4.83
CA MET A 203 -35.44 6.87 -6.09
C MET A 203 -35.65 5.39 -6.41
N GLU A 204 -34.68 4.53 -6.08
CA GLU A 204 -34.78 3.09 -6.29
C GLU A 204 -35.76 2.42 -5.31
N ASP A 205 -35.72 2.84 -4.04
CA ASP A 205 -36.64 2.39 -2.99
C ASP A 205 -38.08 2.83 -3.29
N GLU A 206 -38.29 4.08 -3.74
CA GLU A 206 -39.60 4.57 -4.20
C GLU A 206 -40.15 3.77 -5.38
N ARG A 207 -39.32 3.53 -6.40
CA ARG A 207 -39.69 2.73 -7.58
C ARG A 207 -40.02 1.28 -7.21
N ASN A 208 -39.37 0.72 -6.20
CA ASN A 208 -39.65 -0.63 -5.73
C ASN A 208 -40.94 -0.67 -4.89
N ALA A 209 -41.19 0.35 -4.06
CA ALA A 209 -42.43 0.50 -3.29
C ALA A 209 -43.67 0.72 -4.19
N GLU A 210 -43.52 1.40 -5.33
CA GLU A 210 -44.59 1.50 -6.34
C GLU A 210 -44.88 0.17 -7.02
N LYS A 211 -43.86 -0.66 -7.26
CA LYS A 211 -44.01 -1.99 -7.86
C LYS A 211 -44.65 -3.02 -6.93
N GLU A 212 -44.50 -2.87 -5.61
CA GLU A 212 -45.16 -3.75 -4.62
C GLU A 212 -46.64 -3.38 -4.37
N LYS A 213 -47.11 -2.21 -4.85
CA LYS A 213 -48.50 -1.76 -4.73
C LYS A 213 -49.41 -2.16 -5.91
N VAL A 214 -48.87 -2.82 -6.93
CA VAL A 214 -49.57 -3.32 -8.13
C VAL A 214 -49.63 -4.85 -8.09
#